data_AF-A0A1Y2R0P5-F1
#
_entry.id   AF-A0A1Y2R0P5-F1
#
_cell.length_a   1.000
_cell.length_b   1.000
_cell.length_c   1.000
_cell.angle_alpha   90.00
_cell.angle_beta   90.00
_cell.angle_gamma   90.00
#
_symmetry.space_group_name_H-M   'P 1'
#
loop_
_entity.id
_entity.type
_entity.pdbx_description
1 polymer ?
#
loop_
_entity_poly.entity_id
_entity_poly.type
_entity_poly.pdbx_seq_one_letter_code
_entity_poly.pdbx_strand_id
1 'polypeptide(L)' 'MFRLDVAEKAEVVTNCDHLSNLKFSRALPFAFTEFGAIALANVLASSQAVENARATSNKQPS' A
#
# COMPACT_ATOMS: atom_id res chain seq x y z
N MET A 1 -4.70 8.89 9.07
CA MET A 1 -5.39 8.36 7.88
C MET A 1 -6.58 9.24 7.56
N PHE A 2 -6.98 9.31 6.30
CA PHE A 2 -8.18 10.00 5.86
C PHE A 2 -8.88 9.18 4.78
N ARG A 3 -10.19 9.39 4.61
CA ARG A 3 -10.97 8.70 3.60
C ARG A 3 -10.91 9.50 2.31
N LEU A 4 -10.65 8.83 1.19
CA LEU A 4 -10.67 9.47 -0.12
C LEU A 4 -12.10 9.86 -0.49
N ASP A 5 -12.25 10.90 -1.31
CA ASP A 5 -13.49 11.17 -2.01
C ASP A 5 -13.61 10.34 -3.31
N VAL A 6 -14.70 10.57 -4.05
CA VAL A 6 -14.99 9.83 -5.29
C VAL A 6 -14.00 10.18 -6.39
N ALA A 7 -13.56 11.44 -6.49
CA ALA A 7 -12.63 11.90 -7.51
C ALA A 7 -11.22 11.36 -7.24
N GLU A 8 -10.73 11.46 -6.00
CA GLU A 8 -9.45 10.91 -5.56
C GLU A 8 -9.42 9.38 -5.73
N LYS A 9 -10.51 8.68 -5.40
CA LYS A 9 -10.63 7.23 -5.66
C LYS A 9 -10.50 6.92 -7.15
N ALA A 10 -11.17 7.69 -8.01
CA ALA A 10 -11.13 7.47 -9.46
C ALA A 10 -9.71 7.68 -10.01
N GLU A 11 -9.00 8.70 -9.53
CA GLU A 11 -7.60 8.96 -9.87
C GLU A 11 -6.69 7.78 -9.50
N VAL A 12 -6.72 7.32 -8.25
CA VAL A 12 -5.82 6.23 -7.82
C VAL A 12 -6.13 4.90 -8.50
N VAL A 13 -7.41 4.61 -8.77
CA VAL A 13 -7.80 3.40 -9.53
C VAL A 13 -7.30 3.48 -10.98
N THR A 14 -7.25 4.68 -11.55
CA THR A 14 -6.76 4.90 -12.93
C THR A 14 -5.23 4.77 -12.99
N ASN A 15 -4.53 5.26 -11.97
CA ASN A 15 -3.06 5.30 -11.96
C ASN A 15 -2.41 4.04 -11.39
N CYS A 16 -3.17 3.16 -10.72
CA CYS A 16 -2.63 1.95 -10.08
C CYS A 16 -3.39 0.69 -10.52
N ASP A 17 -2.84 -0.05 -11.48
CA ASP A 17 -3.47 -1.24 -12.07
C ASP A 17 -3.89 -2.30 -11.04
N HIS A 18 -3.12 -2.43 -9.96
CA HIS A 18 -3.42 -3.33 -8.85
C HIS A 18 -4.74 -2.99 -8.13
N LEU A 19 -5.19 -1.73 -8.20
CA LEU A 19 -6.39 -1.23 -7.53
C LEU A 19 -7.66 -1.32 -8.40
N SER A 20 -7.60 -1.96 -9.57
CA SER A 20 -8.74 -2.13 -10.49
C SER A 20 -10.01 -2.69 -9.81
N ASN A 21 -9.86 -3.60 -8.84
CA ASN A 21 -10.98 -4.15 -8.05
C ASN A 21 -11.73 -3.08 -7.23
N LEU A 22 -11.06 -1.99 -6.85
CA LEU A 22 -11.64 -0.92 -6.07
C LEU A 22 -12.64 -0.08 -6.87
N LYS A 23 -12.58 -0.12 -8.22
CA LYS A 23 -13.53 0.54 -9.13
C LYS A 23 -14.99 0.19 -8.81
N PHE A 24 -15.25 -1.08 -8.50
CA PHE A 24 -16.59 -1.60 -8.25
C PHE A 24 -16.98 -1.63 -6.77
N SER A 25 -16.04 -1.27 -5.87
CA SER A 25 -16.33 -1.16 -4.44
C SER A 25 -17.28 0.00 -4.17
N ARG A 26 -18.30 -0.23 -3.34
CA ARG A 26 -19.18 0.83 -2.82
C ARG A 26 -18.50 1.66 -1.72
N ALA A 27 -17.50 1.10 -1.06
CA ALA A 27 -16.74 1.81 -0.03
C ALA A 27 -15.66 2.70 -0.67
N LEU A 28 -15.43 3.86 -0.05
CA LEU A 28 -14.28 4.71 -0.35
C LEU A 28 -13.08 4.25 0.50
N PRO A 29 -11.89 4.10 -0.10
CA PRO A 29 -10.70 3.65 0.61
C PRO A 29 -10.20 4.71 1.60
N PHE A 30 -9.39 4.27 2.55
CA PHE A 30 -8.59 5.15 3.39
C PHE A 30 -7.16 5.22 2.87
N ALA A 31 -6.59 6.43 2.89
CA ALA A 31 -5.20 6.68 2.60
C ALA A 31 -4.45 7.10 3.88
N PHE A 32 -3.14 6.87 3.88
CA PHE A 32 -2.27 7.42 4.92
C PHE A 32 -2.18 8.93 4.78
N THR A 33 -2.10 9.62 5.92
CA THR A 33 -1.60 10.99 5.96
C THR A 33 -0.08 10.96 5.77
N GLU A 34 0.54 12.11 5.51
CA GLU A 34 2.00 12.23 5.37
C GLU A 34 2.75 11.57 6.55
N PHE A 35 2.41 11.93 7.79
CA PHE A 35 3.00 11.30 8.98
C PHE A 35 2.74 9.79 9.07
N GLY A 36 1.61 9.31 8.55
CA GLY A 36 1.31 7.89 8.47
C GLY A 36 2.22 7.15 7.50
N ALA A 37 2.51 7.76 6.34
CA ALA A 37 3.46 7.22 5.38
C ALA A 37 4.89 7.18 5.94
N ILE A 38 5.31 8.24 6.64
CA ILE A 38 6.62 8.30 7.32
C ILE A 38 6.73 7.21 8.40
N ALA A 39 5.70 7.05 9.23
CA ALA A 39 5.68 6.01 10.26
C ALA A 39 5.77 4.60 9.65
N LEU A 40 5.05 4.35 8.55
CA LEU A 40 5.14 3.08 7.82
C LEU A 40 6.55 2.85 7.27
N ALA A 41 7.18 3.86 6.68
CA ALA A 41 8.53 3.77 6.15
C ALA A 41 9.54 3.36 7.24
N ASN A 42 9.42 3.92 8.45
CA ASN A 42 10.28 3.55 9.58
C ASN A 42 10.10 2.09 10.00
N VAL A 43 8.86 1.58 10.01
CA VAL A 43 8.59 0.16 10.30
C VAL A 43 9.20 -0.74 9.22
N LEU A 44 9.02 -0.40 7.95
CA LEU A 44 9.58 -1.15 6.82
C LEU A 44 11.12 -1.14 6.80
N ALA A 45 11.75 -0.11 7.36
CA ALA A 45 13.20 -0.02 7.51
C ALA A 45 13.75 -0.78 8.73
N SER A 46 12.90 -1.36 9.57
CA SER A 46 13.35 -2.13 10.74
C SER A 46 14.16 -3.37 10.35
N SER A 47 15.13 -3.74 11.19
CA SER A 47 16.00 -4.90 10.93
C SER A 47 15.21 -6.18 10.63
N GLN A 48 14.11 -6.40 11.37
CA GLN A 48 13.23 -7.55 11.18
C GLN A 48 12.55 -7.55 9.80
N ALA A 49 12.03 -6.40 9.35
CA ALA A 49 11.36 -6.30 8.05
C ALA A 49 12.35 -6.52 6.90
N VAL A 50 13.56 -5.94 7.02
CA VAL A 50 14.64 -6.12 6.04
C VAL A 50 15.13 -7.56 5.99
N GLU A 51 15.30 -8.22 7.14
CA GLU A 51 15.67 -9.63 7.20
C GLU A 51 14.62 -10.53 6.55
N ASN A 52 13.34 -10.31 6.87
CA ASN A 52 12.23 -11.06 6.27
C ASN A 52 12.19 -10.91 4.74
N ALA A 53 12.41 -9.70 4.22
CA ALA A 53 12.45 -9.44 2.78
C ALA A 53 13.63 -10.15 2.08
N ARG A 54 14.78 -10.27 2.75
CA ARG A 54 15.94 -11.02 2.22
C ARG A 54 15.68 -12.53 2.23
N ALA A 55 15.04 -13.03 3.28
CA ALA A 55 14.72 -14.45 3.41
C ALA A 55 13.74 -14.94 2.33
N THR A 56 12.79 -14.10 1.91
CA THR A 56 11.88 -14.43 0.79
C THR A 56 12.58 -14.38 -0.57
N SER A 57 13.57 -13.50 -0.76
CA SER A 57 14.37 -13.44 -2.00
C SER A 57 15.26 -14.67 -2.22
N ASN A 58 15.73 -15.33 -1.15
CA ASN A 58 16.61 -16.50 -1.25
C ASN A 58 15.85 -17.83 -1.38
N LYS A 59 14.52 -17.80 -1.35
CA LYS A 59 13.69 -18.99 -1.55
C LYS A 59 13.41 -19.16 -3.04
N GLN A 60 14.41 -19.68 -3.76
CA GLN A 60 14.24 -20.16 -5.13
C GLN A 60 13.16 -21.25 -5.15
N PRO A 61 12.10 -21.14 -5.97
CA PRO A 61 11.09 -22.19 -6.05
C PRO A 61 11.74 -23.43 -6.70
N SER A 62 11.70 -24.55 -5.98
CA SER A 62 12.03 -25.89 -6.48
C SER A 62 10.95 -26.42 -7.40
#